data_AF-A0A7K0RY05-F1
#
_entry.id   AF-A0A7K0RY05-F1
#
_cell.length_a   1.000
_cell.length_b   1.000
_cell.length_c   1.000
_cell.angle_alpha   90.00
_cell.angle_beta   90.00
_cell.angle_gamma   90.00
#
_symmetry.space_group_name_H-M   'P 1'
#
loop_
_entity.id
_entity.type
_entity.pdbx_description
1 polymer ?
#
loop_
_entity_poly.entity_id
_entity_poly.type
_entity_poly.pdbx_seq_one_letter_code
_entity_poly.pdbx_strand_id
1 'polypeptide(L)'
;MSTNATCGICQGVLELRFAGSGHAPKPGDFAPTCHRPRAYGDLYRCRECDTVQQPSLPVGVDLVDLYREMDDGDYLAEERGRRLTANWLLDLVERRRAPARMLEIGCGHGLLLDEASRRGWEVRGLELSERSARHGRERLGLDIREEPFEALGNEENGCWDAVLLIDVLEHLDHPREAIERATKLLAPGGVLCIVTPDPSSLTARIAGPRWWGLLPAHTYLIARRTLRELLIGQGLILSDDVPLVRSFSARYWVEGFAGIAGPAADAVRRAAAKLPPQRSLALSLGDERVMLAVNEQVREPESRLARERGGPDQVHVVLPAYHAARTVERVAADLPIESFDRALLVDDASGDDTVTVALAEGFEVLRHPANRGYGANQKSCYTRAMLDGADVVVMVHADHQYDAALVTEMVRPIIEGDADVVMGSRLLEDRAIAGGMPRWKWIGNRALTWTENQAFTKDFSEYHTGYRAFSTDFLRSIPFLRNSDGFVFDQEIFAQIVDRNARVVELPIPTRYFLEASSVSFRASVRYGLETLTVLARYRVDEKRRRWSLLRRPAVDLQPSAQSAPNSEPVP
;
A
#
# COMPACT_ATOMS: atom_id res chain seq x y z
N MET A 1 -2.56 -29.61 20.34
CA MET A 1 -1.97 -28.56 21.18
C MET A 1 -2.11 -27.25 20.42
N SER A 2 -2.83 -26.27 20.96
CA SER A 2 -2.90 -24.93 20.36
C SER A 2 -1.51 -24.31 20.49
N THR A 3 -0.72 -24.36 19.42
CA THR A 3 0.46 -23.52 19.30
C THR A 3 -0.07 -22.09 19.27
N ASN A 4 0.24 -21.30 20.31
CA ASN A 4 0.07 -19.86 20.35
C ASN A 4 1.02 -19.22 19.32
N ALA A 5 0.85 -19.54 18.04
CA ALA A 5 1.59 -18.93 16.96
C ALA A 5 1.03 -17.52 16.75
N THR A 6 1.90 -16.52 16.82
CA THR A 6 1.59 -15.14 16.43
C THR A 6 1.86 -14.96 14.95
N CYS A 7 1.20 -13.98 14.33
CA CYS A 7 1.44 -13.66 12.93
C CYS A 7 2.83 -13.05 12.72
N GLY A 8 3.63 -13.60 11.80
CA GLY A 8 4.95 -13.07 11.40
C GLY A 8 4.89 -11.72 10.68
N ILE A 9 3.69 -11.25 10.32
CA ILE A 9 3.49 -9.87 9.87
C ILE A 9 3.27 -9.00 11.10
N CYS A 10 2.06 -8.98 11.68
CA CYS A 10 1.67 -7.94 12.64
C CYS A 10 1.61 -8.41 14.10
N GLN A 11 2.15 -9.59 14.42
CA GLN A 11 2.08 -10.24 15.74
C GLN A 11 0.64 -10.51 16.25
N GLY A 12 -0.37 -10.32 15.40
CA GLY A 12 -1.76 -10.63 15.73
C GLY A 12 -2.03 -12.13 15.91
N VAL A 13 -3.13 -12.45 16.59
CA VAL A 13 -3.55 -13.84 16.85
C VAL A 13 -3.89 -14.57 15.55
N LEU A 14 -3.40 -15.79 15.43
CA LEU A 14 -3.68 -16.69 14.32
C LEU A 14 -4.90 -17.58 14.61
N GLU A 15 -5.79 -17.71 13.63
CA GLU A 15 -6.94 -18.62 13.66
C GLU A 15 -6.84 -19.62 12.53
N LEU A 16 -7.04 -20.91 12.82
CA LEU A 16 -7.09 -21.95 11.80
C LEU A 16 -8.17 -21.61 10.76
N ARG A 17 -7.76 -21.44 9.51
CA ARG A 17 -8.64 -21.15 8.38
C ARG A 17 -8.98 -22.41 7.60
N PHE A 18 -7.98 -23.23 7.29
CA PHE A 18 -8.15 -24.50 6.60
C PHE A 18 -7.25 -25.56 7.23
N ALA A 19 -7.81 -26.73 7.53
CA ALA A 19 -7.02 -27.89 7.91
C ALA A 19 -6.24 -28.41 6.70
N GLY A 20 -4.94 -28.66 6.90
CA GLY A 20 -4.04 -29.23 5.91
C GLY A 20 -4.24 -30.73 5.76
N SER A 21 -3.51 -31.30 4.80
CA SER A 21 -3.50 -32.76 4.56
C SER A 21 -2.46 -33.52 5.37
N GLY A 22 -1.60 -32.82 6.13
CA GLY A 22 -0.44 -33.41 6.80
C GLY A 22 0.70 -33.76 5.84
N HIS A 23 0.68 -33.22 4.62
CA HIS A 23 1.71 -33.40 3.60
C HIS A 23 3.04 -32.80 4.07
N ALA A 24 4.07 -33.65 4.16
CA ALA A 24 5.43 -33.18 4.45
C ALA A 24 6.05 -32.58 3.19
N PRO A 25 6.59 -31.35 3.25
CA PRO A 25 7.14 -30.67 2.08
C PRO A 25 8.37 -31.40 1.53
N LYS A 26 8.47 -31.45 0.20
CA LYS A 26 9.59 -32.00 -0.56
C LYS A 26 10.09 -30.98 -1.60
N PRO A 27 11.32 -31.08 -2.11
CA PRO A 27 11.86 -30.10 -3.07
C PRO A 27 10.93 -29.83 -4.27
N GLY A 28 10.34 -30.87 -4.86
CA GLY A 28 9.41 -30.72 -5.99
C GLY A 28 8.08 -30.01 -5.67
N ASP A 29 7.75 -29.79 -4.39
CA ASP A 29 6.58 -29.01 -4.00
C ASP A 29 6.81 -27.49 -4.07
N PHE A 30 8.07 -27.07 -4.16
CA PHE A 30 8.51 -25.68 -4.32
C PHE A 30 8.70 -25.28 -5.79
N ALA A 31 8.47 -26.22 -6.72
CA ALA A 31 8.51 -25.93 -8.15
C ALA A 31 7.34 -24.98 -8.54
N PRO A 32 7.60 -23.92 -9.32
CA PRO A 32 6.55 -23.01 -9.80
C PRO A 32 5.41 -23.69 -10.59
N THR A 33 5.67 -24.83 -11.23
CA THR A 33 4.66 -25.63 -11.94
C THR A 33 3.90 -26.62 -11.04
N CYS A 34 4.17 -26.66 -9.73
CA CYS A 34 3.52 -27.59 -8.81
C CYS A 34 2.07 -27.18 -8.49
N HIS A 35 1.10 -27.73 -9.21
CA HIS A 35 -0.33 -27.54 -8.93
C HIS A 35 -0.92 -28.75 -8.21
N ARG A 36 -0.81 -28.78 -6.88
CA ARG A 36 -1.39 -29.84 -6.03
C ARG A 36 -2.44 -29.28 -5.07
N PRO A 37 -3.71 -29.15 -5.49
CA PRO A 37 -4.76 -28.62 -4.64
C PRO A 37 -4.86 -29.41 -3.32
N ARG A 38 -4.93 -28.69 -2.20
CA ARG A 38 -5.03 -29.25 -0.82
C ARG A 38 -3.79 -29.99 -0.31
N ALA A 39 -2.68 -29.99 -1.03
CA ALA A 39 -1.42 -30.59 -0.59
C ALA A 39 -0.60 -29.66 0.32
N TYR A 40 -1.26 -28.84 1.14
CA TYR A 40 -0.66 -27.88 2.05
C TYR A 40 -0.83 -28.31 3.52
N GLY A 41 -0.01 -27.75 4.41
CA GLY A 41 -0.13 -27.88 5.86
C GLY A 41 -1.30 -27.07 6.45
N ASP A 42 -1.45 -27.03 7.76
CA ASP A 42 -2.52 -26.22 8.37
C ASP A 42 -2.32 -24.73 8.03
N LEU A 43 -3.38 -24.11 7.50
CA LEU A 43 -3.38 -22.71 7.10
C LEU A 43 -4.08 -21.86 8.14
N TYR A 44 -3.38 -20.86 8.66
CA TYR A 44 -3.86 -19.96 9.71
C TYR A 44 -4.03 -18.55 9.16
N ARG A 45 -5.15 -17.89 9.44
CA ARG A 45 -5.39 -16.49 9.10
C ARG A 45 -5.18 -15.61 10.32
N CYS A 46 -4.44 -14.52 10.16
CA CYS A 46 -4.33 -13.50 11.20
C CYS A 46 -5.66 -12.74 11.37
N ARG A 47 -6.08 -12.52 12.62
CA ARG A 47 -7.28 -11.74 12.94
C ARG A 47 -7.13 -10.25 12.71
N GLU A 48 -5.91 -9.74 12.59
CA GLU A 48 -5.63 -8.30 12.44
C GLU A 48 -5.42 -7.94 10.96
N CYS A 49 -4.39 -8.50 10.32
CA CYS A 49 -3.97 -8.14 8.98
C CYS A 49 -4.47 -9.10 7.87
N ASP A 50 -5.33 -10.08 8.19
CA ASP A 50 -5.89 -11.06 7.25
C ASP A 50 -4.86 -11.96 6.49
N THR A 51 -3.56 -11.80 6.72
CA THR A 51 -2.51 -12.65 6.15
C THR A 51 -2.76 -14.11 6.52
N VAL A 52 -2.68 -14.99 5.52
CA VAL A 52 -2.73 -16.45 5.71
C VAL A 52 -1.30 -16.97 5.77
N GLN A 53 -1.02 -17.87 6.71
CA GLN A 53 0.31 -18.43 6.97
C GLN A 53 0.24 -19.94 7.09
N GLN A 54 1.35 -20.60 6.76
CA GLN A 54 1.55 -22.04 6.96
C GLN A 54 2.73 -22.28 7.93
N PRO A 55 2.52 -22.16 9.26
CA PRO A 55 3.61 -22.28 10.25
C PRO A 55 4.27 -23.66 10.32
N SER A 56 3.71 -24.67 9.65
CA SER A 56 4.26 -26.02 9.60
C SER A 56 5.38 -26.19 8.57
N LEU A 57 5.66 -25.18 7.74
CA LEU A 57 6.77 -25.24 6.79
C LEU A 57 8.13 -25.07 7.49
N PRO A 58 9.19 -25.69 6.94
CA PRO A 58 10.57 -25.41 7.35
C PRO A 58 10.90 -23.92 7.19
N VAL A 59 11.86 -23.46 7.99
CA VAL A 59 12.36 -22.08 8.00
C VAL A 59 13.89 -22.10 7.99
N GLY A 60 14.51 -21.00 7.57
CA GLY A 60 15.96 -20.84 7.55
C GLY A 60 16.65 -21.83 6.62
N VAL A 61 17.72 -22.47 7.09
CA VAL A 61 18.56 -23.34 6.26
C VAL A 61 17.79 -24.52 5.65
N ASP A 62 16.87 -25.12 6.40
CA ASP A 62 16.08 -26.26 5.91
C ASP A 62 15.18 -25.88 4.72
N LEU A 63 14.64 -24.65 4.73
CA LEU A 63 13.87 -24.11 3.60
C LEU A 63 14.76 -23.84 2.40
N VAL A 64 15.93 -23.22 2.64
CA VAL A 64 16.92 -22.93 1.59
C VAL A 64 17.39 -24.21 0.89
N ASP A 65 17.64 -25.28 1.64
CA ASP A 65 18.10 -26.55 1.08
C ASP A 65 17.00 -27.22 0.22
N LEU A 66 15.72 -27.12 0.61
CA LEU A 66 14.60 -27.58 -0.22
C LEU A 66 14.55 -26.84 -1.57
N TYR A 67 14.85 -25.54 -1.58
CA TYR A 67 14.93 -24.75 -2.81
C TYR A 67 16.15 -25.09 -3.67
N ARG A 68 17.31 -25.31 -3.06
CA ARG A 68 18.53 -25.72 -3.78
C ARG A 68 18.35 -27.03 -4.53
N GLU A 69 17.65 -27.98 -3.93
CA GLU A 69 17.36 -29.29 -4.50
C GLU A 69 16.17 -29.29 -5.48
N MET A 70 15.41 -28.18 -5.56
CA MET A 70 14.22 -28.06 -6.39
C MET A 70 14.57 -28.12 -7.89
N ASP A 71 13.71 -28.81 -8.63
CA ASP A 71 13.80 -28.96 -10.09
C ASP A 71 12.42 -28.81 -10.72
N ASP A 72 12.32 -27.93 -11.71
CA ASP A 72 11.11 -27.66 -12.47
C ASP A 72 11.37 -27.88 -13.96
N GLY A 73 11.47 -29.14 -14.36
CA GLY A 73 11.70 -29.54 -15.75
C GLY A 73 10.59 -29.11 -16.72
N ASP A 74 9.40 -28.79 -16.22
CA ASP A 74 8.26 -28.34 -17.01
C ASP A 74 8.21 -26.81 -17.15
N TYR A 75 9.01 -26.05 -16.39
CA TYR A 75 9.03 -24.59 -16.41
C TYR A 75 9.18 -24.02 -17.81
N LEU A 76 10.15 -24.56 -18.57
CA LEU A 76 10.51 -24.12 -19.92
C LEU A 76 9.49 -24.57 -20.98
N ALA A 77 8.59 -25.50 -20.69
CA ALA A 77 7.52 -25.88 -21.62
C ALA A 77 6.58 -24.69 -21.93
N GLU A 78 6.47 -23.75 -21.01
CA GLU A 78 5.66 -22.53 -21.13
C GLU A 78 6.53 -21.26 -21.35
N GLU A 79 7.77 -21.40 -21.82
CA GLU A 79 8.73 -20.29 -22.00
C GLU A 79 8.10 -19.11 -22.76
N ARG A 80 7.43 -19.37 -23.89
CA ARG A 80 6.79 -18.33 -24.69
C ARG A 80 5.78 -17.51 -23.87
N GLY A 81 4.93 -18.18 -23.11
CA GLY A 81 3.93 -17.54 -22.28
C GLY A 81 4.55 -16.74 -21.13
N ARG A 82 5.58 -17.31 -20.50
CA ARG A 82 6.33 -16.65 -19.42
C ARG A 82 7.05 -15.39 -19.92
N ARG A 83 7.67 -15.43 -21.11
CA ARG A 83 8.28 -14.25 -21.75
C ARG A 83 7.25 -13.17 -22.09
N LEU A 84 6.05 -13.54 -22.56
CA LEU A 84 4.96 -12.56 -22.77
C LEU A 84 4.53 -11.89 -21.46
N THR A 85 4.46 -12.67 -20.38
CA THR A 85 4.15 -12.15 -19.03
C THR A 85 5.27 -11.23 -18.53
N ALA A 86 6.53 -11.62 -18.70
CA ALA A 86 7.70 -10.81 -18.36
C ALA A 86 7.71 -9.48 -19.11
N ASN A 87 7.47 -9.49 -20.43
CA ASN A 87 7.36 -8.29 -21.24
C ASN A 87 6.25 -7.35 -20.76
N TRP A 88 5.08 -7.90 -20.40
CA TRP A 88 3.99 -7.09 -19.83
C TRP A 88 4.37 -6.46 -18.48
N LEU A 89 5.06 -7.20 -17.60
CA LEU A 89 5.59 -6.65 -16.33
C LEU A 89 6.60 -5.54 -16.57
N LEU A 90 7.54 -5.74 -17.52
CA LEU A 90 8.53 -4.74 -17.90
C LEU A 90 7.87 -3.47 -18.46
N ASP A 91 6.79 -3.60 -19.23
CA ASP A 91 5.99 -2.45 -19.68
C ASP A 91 5.39 -1.65 -18.50
N LEU A 92 5.08 -2.29 -17.37
CA LEU A 92 4.64 -1.58 -16.16
C LEU A 92 5.81 -0.85 -15.49
N VAL A 93 6.94 -1.53 -15.33
CA VAL A 93 8.16 -1.00 -14.69
C VAL A 93 8.69 0.20 -15.48
N GLU A 94 8.77 0.08 -16.80
CA GLU A 94 9.33 1.09 -17.72
C GLU A 94 8.49 2.36 -17.82
N ARG A 95 7.19 2.31 -17.44
CA ARG A 95 6.38 3.52 -17.27
C ARG A 95 6.80 4.37 -16.08
N ARG A 96 7.53 3.79 -15.13
CA ARG A 96 7.93 4.44 -13.87
C ARG A 96 9.41 4.78 -13.88
N ARG A 97 10.25 3.88 -14.39
CA ARG A 97 11.70 4.06 -14.42
C ARG A 97 12.25 3.59 -15.76
N ALA A 98 13.01 4.46 -16.42
CA ALA A 98 13.72 4.09 -17.64
C ALA A 98 14.77 3.00 -17.37
N PRO A 99 15.13 2.18 -18.37
CA PRO A 99 16.14 1.15 -18.20
C PRO A 99 17.47 1.68 -17.67
N ALA A 100 17.92 1.04 -16.59
CA ALA A 100 19.18 1.30 -15.90
C ALA A 100 19.56 0.02 -15.14
N ARG A 101 19.77 0.05 -13.81
CA ARG A 101 20.13 -1.15 -13.03
C ARG A 101 18.90 -1.86 -12.46
N MET A 102 18.77 -3.16 -12.73
CA MET A 102 17.68 -4.01 -12.26
C MET A 102 18.19 -5.22 -11.48
N LEU A 103 17.59 -5.46 -10.32
CA LEU A 103 17.77 -6.66 -9.52
C LEU A 103 16.47 -7.47 -9.51
N GLU A 104 16.53 -8.75 -9.87
CA GLU A 104 15.44 -9.71 -9.64
C GLU A 104 15.85 -10.70 -8.56
N ILE A 105 15.03 -10.79 -7.51
CA ILE A 105 15.19 -11.73 -6.40
C ILE A 105 14.33 -12.95 -6.72
N GLY A 106 14.92 -14.15 -6.73
CA GLY A 106 14.27 -15.40 -7.15
C GLY A 106 13.97 -15.41 -8.65
N CYS A 107 14.99 -15.20 -9.48
CA CYS A 107 14.83 -15.04 -10.93
C CYS A 107 14.55 -16.36 -11.69
N GLY A 108 14.58 -17.51 -11.01
CA GLY A 108 14.35 -18.82 -11.60
C GLY A 108 15.29 -19.09 -12.78
N HIS A 109 14.72 -19.41 -13.93
CA HIS A 109 15.49 -19.67 -15.15
C HIS A 109 15.99 -18.38 -15.85
N GLY A 110 15.75 -17.18 -15.29
CA GLY A 110 16.26 -15.92 -15.82
C GLY A 110 15.51 -15.38 -17.05
N LEU A 111 14.33 -15.90 -17.38
CA LEU A 111 13.57 -15.46 -18.57
C LEU A 111 13.19 -13.97 -18.52
N LEU A 112 12.86 -13.43 -17.33
CA LEU A 112 12.54 -12.02 -17.17
C LEU A 112 13.78 -11.15 -17.34
N LEU A 113 14.89 -11.49 -16.66
CA LEU A 113 16.18 -10.79 -16.82
C LEU A 113 16.67 -10.77 -18.27
N ASP A 114 16.47 -11.87 -19.00
CA ASP A 114 16.82 -11.96 -20.41
C ASP A 114 15.98 -11.01 -21.29
N GLU A 115 14.67 -10.93 -21.06
CA GLU A 115 13.83 -9.90 -21.72
C GLU A 115 14.22 -8.48 -21.31
N ALA A 116 14.53 -8.24 -20.03
CA ALA A 116 14.95 -6.95 -19.52
C ALA A 116 16.29 -6.50 -20.13
N SER A 117 17.27 -7.42 -20.21
CA SER A 117 18.57 -7.16 -20.83
C SER A 117 18.43 -6.77 -22.31
N ARG A 118 17.55 -7.45 -23.07
CA ARG A 118 17.23 -7.08 -24.46
C ARG A 118 16.61 -5.69 -24.59
N ARG A 119 15.93 -5.21 -23.55
CA ARG A 119 15.36 -3.86 -23.47
C ARG A 119 16.33 -2.80 -22.94
N GLY A 120 17.59 -3.17 -22.67
CA GLY A 120 18.65 -2.25 -22.27
C GLY A 120 18.86 -2.11 -20.76
N TRP A 121 18.24 -2.98 -19.94
CA TRP A 121 18.53 -3.03 -18.51
C TRP A 121 19.89 -3.70 -18.26
N GLU A 122 20.65 -3.15 -17.31
CA GLU A 122 21.76 -3.83 -16.66
C GLU A 122 21.18 -4.70 -15.54
N VAL A 123 21.22 -6.02 -15.73
CA VAL A 123 20.46 -6.98 -14.92
C VAL A 123 21.35 -7.82 -14.02
N ARG A 124 20.89 -8.07 -12.79
CA ARG A 124 21.41 -9.09 -11.88
C ARG A 124 20.27 -9.92 -11.31
N GLY A 125 20.47 -11.23 -11.20
CA GLY A 125 19.55 -12.16 -10.57
C GLY A 125 20.11 -12.80 -9.31
N LEU A 126 19.23 -13.08 -8.35
CA LEU A 126 19.50 -14.04 -7.27
C LEU A 126 18.59 -15.26 -7.46
N GLU A 127 19.14 -16.46 -7.33
CA GLU A 127 18.36 -17.71 -7.44
C GLU A 127 18.97 -18.81 -6.57
N LEU A 128 18.15 -19.49 -5.76
CA LEU A 128 18.61 -20.55 -4.87
C LEU A 128 18.75 -21.91 -5.56
N SER A 129 17.92 -22.20 -6.55
CA SER A 129 17.98 -23.44 -7.34
C SER A 129 19.21 -23.44 -8.26
N GLU A 130 20.18 -24.29 -7.96
CA GLU A 130 21.40 -24.45 -8.76
C GLU A 130 21.06 -24.72 -10.24
N ARG A 131 20.04 -25.53 -10.51
CA ARG A 131 19.61 -25.88 -11.87
C ARG A 131 19.07 -24.67 -12.63
N SER A 132 18.22 -23.89 -11.98
CA SER A 132 17.60 -22.70 -12.58
C SER A 132 18.63 -21.60 -12.81
N ALA A 133 19.48 -21.33 -11.82
CA ALA A 133 20.59 -20.36 -11.91
C ALA A 133 21.58 -20.74 -13.02
N ARG A 134 21.94 -22.02 -13.11
CA ARG A 134 22.81 -22.54 -14.17
C ARG A 134 22.23 -22.32 -15.55
N HIS A 135 20.92 -22.52 -15.74
CA HIS A 135 20.27 -22.21 -17.01
C HIS A 135 20.49 -20.75 -17.41
N GLY A 136 20.18 -19.80 -16.52
CA GLY A 136 20.32 -18.38 -16.85
C GLY A 136 21.77 -17.95 -17.12
N ARG A 137 22.75 -18.49 -16.39
CA ARG A 137 24.18 -18.22 -16.65
C ARG A 137 24.68 -18.85 -17.95
N GLU A 138 24.47 -20.15 -18.13
CA GLU A 138 25.08 -20.90 -19.24
C GLU A 138 24.32 -20.77 -20.56
N ARG A 139 23.00 -20.62 -20.52
CA ARG A 139 22.16 -20.54 -21.73
C ARG A 139 21.83 -19.11 -22.14
N LEU A 140 21.62 -18.22 -21.17
CA LEU A 140 21.21 -16.84 -21.42
C LEU A 140 22.36 -15.83 -21.22
N GLY A 141 23.48 -16.23 -20.61
CA GLY A 141 24.64 -15.37 -20.41
C GLY A 141 24.43 -14.27 -19.36
N LEU A 142 23.57 -14.50 -18.36
CA LEU A 142 23.18 -13.51 -17.36
C LEU A 142 24.06 -13.54 -16.10
N ASP A 143 24.17 -12.41 -15.39
CA ASP A 143 24.75 -12.32 -14.05
C ASP A 143 23.73 -12.83 -13.02
N ILE A 144 23.82 -14.12 -12.64
CA ILE A 144 22.96 -14.74 -11.64
C ILE A 144 23.80 -15.36 -10.53
N ARG A 145 23.53 -14.95 -9.29
CA ARG A 145 24.21 -15.43 -8.08
C ARG A 145 23.36 -16.45 -7.33
N GLU A 146 24.00 -17.52 -6.88
CA GLU A 146 23.38 -18.57 -6.07
C GLU A 146 23.41 -18.24 -4.59
N GLU A 147 22.68 -17.18 -4.23
CA GLU A 147 22.72 -16.59 -2.89
C GLU A 147 21.29 -16.29 -2.41
N PRO A 148 20.99 -16.47 -1.11
CA PRO A 148 19.73 -16.03 -0.54
C PRO A 148 19.65 -14.50 -0.53
N PHE A 149 18.44 -13.96 -0.50
CA PHE A 149 18.23 -12.51 -0.53
C PHE A 149 18.93 -11.78 0.62
N GLU A 150 18.95 -12.41 1.79
CA GLU A 150 19.57 -11.93 3.02
C GLU A 150 21.10 -11.84 2.94
N ALA A 151 21.74 -12.53 1.98
CA ALA A 151 23.19 -12.48 1.80
C ALA A 151 23.69 -11.21 1.10
N LEU A 152 22.80 -10.43 0.46
CA LEU A 152 23.20 -9.16 -0.13
C LEU A 152 23.71 -8.20 0.94
N GLY A 153 24.93 -7.71 0.78
CA GLY A 153 25.55 -6.74 1.69
C GLY A 153 24.96 -5.33 1.61
N ASN A 154 25.24 -4.52 2.63
CA ASN A 154 24.71 -3.15 2.74
C ASN A 154 25.27 -2.19 1.68
N GLU A 155 26.37 -2.54 1.02
CA GLU A 155 26.97 -1.81 -0.09
C GLU A 155 26.05 -1.71 -1.32
N GLU A 156 25.06 -2.60 -1.44
CA GLU A 156 24.06 -2.58 -2.52
C GLU A 156 22.89 -1.61 -2.23
N ASN A 157 22.88 -0.93 -1.07
CA ASN A 157 21.82 0.03 -0.74
C ASN A 157 21.85 1.25 -1.68
N GLY A 158 20.66 1.71 -2.08
CA GLY A 158 20.52 2.88 -2.95
C GLY A 158 21.05 2.69 -4.38
N CYS A 159 21.33 1.44 -4.79
CA CYS A 159 22.04 1.14 -6.03
C CYS A 159 21.15 0.73 -7.20
N TRP A 160 19.87 0.39 -6.94
CA TRP A 160 19.01 -0.28 -7.92
C TRP A 160 17.86 0.62 -8.37
N ASP A 161 17.74 0.81 -9.68
CA ASP A 161 16.65 1.56 -10.30
C ASP A 161 15.35 0.74 -10.33
N ALA A 162 15.46 -0.59 -10.39
CA ALA A 162 14.35 -1.51 -10.24
C ALA A 162 14.72 -2.71 -9.37
N VAL A 163 13.87 -3.07 -8.41
CA VAL A 163 13.97 -4.31 -7.62
C VAL A 163 12.67 -5.09 -7.80
N LEU A 164 12.78 -6.34 -8.27
CA LEU A 164 11.66 -7.21 -8.61
C LEU A 164 11.61 -8.41 -7.67
N LEU A 165 10.44 -8.68 -7.09
CA LEU A 165 10.11 -9.90 -6.35
C LEU A 165 8.86 -10.51 -7.02
N ILE A 166 9.08 -11.42 -7.96
CA ILE A 166 8.01 -12.02 -8.77
C ILE A 166 7.74 -13.43 -8.28
N ASP A 167 6.60 -13.66 -7.65
CA ASP A 167 6.25 -14.97 -7.06
C ASP A 167 7.28 -15.44 -6.03
N VAL A 168 7.77 -14.50 -5.20
CA VAL A 168 8.84 -14.74 -4.21
C VAL A 168 8.41 -14.41 -2.80
N LEU A 169 7.67 -13.31 -2.63
CA LEU A 169 7.36 -12.78 -1.29
C LEU A 169 6.61 -13.81 -0.42
N GLU A 170 5.76 -14.62 -1.03
CA GLU A 170 4.98 -15.67 -0.37
C GLU A 170 5.79 -16.88 0.10
N HIS A 171 7.05 -16.97 -0.32
CA HIS A 171 7.97 -18.05 0.00
C HIS A 171 9.02 -17.67 1.04
N LEU A 172 9.16 -16.37 1.37
CA LEU A 172 10.15 -15.90 2.32
C LEU A 172 9.71 -16.14 3.77
N ASP A 173 10.67 -16.41 4.65
CA ASP A 173 10.43 -16.58 6.10
C ASP A 173 9.98 -15.29 6.78
N HIS A 174 10.55 -14.16 6.33
CA HIS A 174 10.37 -12.83 6.92
C HIS A 174 9.98 -11.82 5.84
N PRO A 175 8.77 -11.91 5.24
CA PRO A 175 8.38 -11.08 4.11
C PRO A 175 8.29 -9.57 4.44
N ARG A 176 8.05 -9.21 5.71
CA ARG A 176 8.10 -7.81 6.15
C ARG A 176 9.53 -7.25 6.00
N GLU A 177 10.50 -7.95 6.58
CA GLU A 177 11.91 -7.57 6.54
C GLU A 177 12.43 -7.58 5.10
N ALA A 178 11.93 -8.48 4.25
CA ALA A 178 12.23 -8.50 2.84
C ALA A 178 11.76 -7.23 2.11
N ILE A 179 10.55 -6.72 2.40
CA ILE A 179 10.05 -5.46 1.83
C ILE A 179 10.91 -4.27 2.32
N GLU A 180 11.26 -4.24 3.61
CA GLU A 180 12.15 -3.23 4.20
C GLU A 180 13.53 -3.25 3.52
N ARG A 181 14.10 -4.45 3.33
CA ARG A 181 15.38 -4.66 2.66
C ARG A 181 15.32 -4.22 1.20
N ALA A 182 14.31 -4.66 0.46
CA ALA A 182 14.10 -4.29 -0.95
C ALA A 182 13.97 -2.76 -1.10
N THR A 183 13.29 -2.09 -0.16
CA THR A 183 13.18 -0.63 -0.15
C THR A 183 14.54 0.05 0.00
N LYS A 184 15.41 -0.45 0.90
CA LYS A 184 16.77 0.10 1.10
C LYS A 184 17.69 -0.07 -0.12
N LEU A 185 17.43 -1.07 -0.96
CA LEU A 185 18.19 -1.31 -2.20
C LEU A 185 17.86 -0.29 -3.30
N LEU A 186 16.68 0.33 -3.25
CA LEU A 186 16.23 1.25 -4.28
C LEU A 186 17.03 2.56 -4.28
N ALA A 187 17.55 2.92 -5.44
CA ALA A 187 18.02 4.27 -5.71
C ALA A 187 16.88 5.30 -5.57
N PRO A 188 17.18 6.60 -5.41
CA PRO A 188 16.18 7.67 -5.50
C PRO A 188 15.34 7.58 -6.78
N GLY A 189 14.01 7.54 -6.61
CA GLY A 189 13.04 7.33 -7.68
C GLY A 189 13.05 5.93 -8.29
N GLY A 190 13.73 4.96 -7.66
CA GLY A 190 13.71 3.56 -8.05
C GLY A 190 12.35 2.91 -7.78
N VAL A 191 12.06 1.81 -8.47
CA VAL A 191 10.78 1.11 -8.41
C VAL A 191 10.92 -0.30 -7.83
N LEU A 192 10.10 -0.60 -6.83
CA LEU A 192 9.88 -1.94 -6.31
C LEU A 192 8.66 -2.56 -6.99
N CYS A 193 8.83 -3.71 -7.63
CA CYS A 193 7.75 -4.46 -8.26
C CYS A 193 7.56 -5.79 -7.52
N ILE A 194 6.38 -5.99 -6.94
CA ILE A 194 6.00 -7.22 -6.25
C ILE A 194 4.86 -7.88 -7.01
N VAL A 195 5.02 -9.17 -7.32
CA VAL A 195 3.95 -10.03 -7.80
C VAL A 195 3.74 -11.14 -6.78
N THR A 196 2.50 -11.28 -6.29
CA THR A 196 2.17 -12.30 -5.28
C THR A 196 0.67 -12.64 -5.31
N PRO A 197 0.26 -13.85 -4.89
CA PRO A 197 -1.14 -14.22 -4.76
C PRO A 197 -1.90 -13.39 -3.71
N ASP A 198 -3.16 -13.07 -3.99
CA ASP A 198 -4.06 -12.31 -3.12
C ASP A 198 -5.16 -13.21 -2.52
N PRO A 199 -5.02 -13.61 -1.23
CA PRO A 199 -6.02 -14.43 -0.55
C PRO A 199 -7.31 -13.67 -0.22
N SER A 200 -7.37 -12.36 -0.49
CA SER A 200 -8.55 -11.52 -0.33
C SER A 200 -9.36 -11.36 -1.63
N SER A 201 -8.83 -11.87 -2.76
CA SER A 201 -9.50 -11.83 -4.06
C SER A 201 -10.84 -12.58 -4.05
N LEU A 202 -11.74 -12.19 -4.95
CA LEU A 202 -13.04 -12.86 -5.09
C LEU A 202 -12.87 -14.33 -5.48
N THR A 203 -11.93 -14.62 -6.39
CA THR A 203 -11.59 -15.97 -6.83
C THR A 203 -11.11 -16.85 -5.68
N ALA A 204 -10.18 -16.35 -4.84
CA ALA A 204 -9.72 -17.07 -3.65
C ALA A 204 -10.86 -17.33 -2.65
N ARG A 205 -11.74 -16.34 -2.45
CA ARG A 205 -12.89 -16.46 -1.54
C ARG A 205 -13.92 -17.48 -2.02
N ILE A 206 -14.16 -17.57 -3.32
CA ILE A 206 -15.08 -18.55 -3.93
C ILE A 206 -14.47 -19.96 -3.89
N ALA A 207 -13.21 -20.10 -4.29
CA ALA A 207 -12.54 -21.40 -4.37
C ALA A 207 -12.22 -21.99 -2.99
N GLY A 208 -12.06 -21.15 -1.95
CA GLY A 208 -11.84 -21.57 -0.58
C GLY A 208 -10.61 -22.47 -0.44
N PRO A 209 -10.69 -23.67 0.18
CA PRO A 209 -9.55 -24.58 0.34
C PRO A 209 -9.09 -25.23 -0.97
N ARG A 210 -9.78 -25.00 -2.10
CA ARG A 210 -9.38 -25.48 -3.43
C ARG A 210 -8.79 -24.38 -4.30
N TRP A 211 -8.56 -23.18 -3.73
CA TRP A 211 -7.92 -22.11 -4.46
C TRP A 211 -6.51 -22.55 -4.87
N TRP A 212 -6.22 -22.48 -6.17
CA TRP A 212 -4.95 -22.93 -6.75
C TRP A 212 -3.72 -22.15 -6.27
N GLY A 213 -3.90 -20.92 -5.77
CA GLY A 213 -2.84 -20.14 -5.13
C GLY A 213 -2.47 -20.62 -3.72
N LEU A 214 -3.13 -21.67 -3.20
CA LEU A 214 -2.70 -22.38 -1.99
C LEU A 214 -1.74 -23.50 -2.38
N LEU A 215 -0.48 -23.15 -2.60
CA LEU A 215 0.57 -24.11 -2.89
C LEU A 215 1.18 -24.68 -1.59
N PRO A 216 1.73 -25.91 -1.63
CA PRO A 216 2.38 -26.49 -0.45
C PRO A 216 3.51 -25.62 0.10
N ALA A 217 4.19 -24.88 -0.79
CA ALA A 217 5.37 -24.07 -0.53
C ALA A 217 5.09 -22.61 -0.10
N HIS A 218 3.83 -22.17 -0.05
CA HIS A 218 3.50 -20.79 0.36
C HIS A 218 3.52 -20.65 1.88
N THR A 219 4.53 -19.96 2.39
CA THR A 219 4.69 -19.66 3.82
C THR A 219 3.76 -18.51 4.23
N TYR A 220 3.66 -17.46 3.42
CA TYR A 220 2.82 -16.28 3.68
C TYR A 220 1.99 -15.86 2.46
N LEU A 221 0.69 -15.71 2.64
CA LEU A 221 -0.21 -15.11 1.65
C LEU A 221 -0.74 -13.81 2.21
N ILE A 222 -0.16 -12.70 1.78
CA ILE A 222 -0.44 -11.37 2.32
C ILE A 222 -1.66 -10.79 1.61
N ALA A 223 -2.68 -10.42 2.39
CA ALA A 223 -3.88 -9.79 1.84
C ALA A 223 -3.53 -8.46 1.15
N ARG A 224 -4.16 -8.16 0.01
CA ARG A 224 -3.91 -6.93 -0.77
C ARG A 224 -3.83 -5.65 0.06
N ARG A 225 -4.76 -5.42 1.00
CA ARG A 225 -4.76 -4.22 1.86
C ARG A 225 -3.55 -4.13 2.78
N THR A 226 -3.11 -5.28 3.29
CA THR A 226 -1.94 -5.39 4.17
C THR A 226 -0.66 -5.19 3.38
N LEU A 227 -0.55 -5.72 2.17
CA LEU A 227 0.62 -5.48 1.32
C LEU A 227 0.76 -3.98 0.97
N ARG A 228 -0.36 -3.32 0.64
CA ARG A 228 -0.38 -1.86 0.43
C ARG A 228 0.09 -1.10 1.66
N GLU A 229 -0.40 -1.49 2.83
CA GLU A 229 -0.01 -0.90 4.11
C GLU A 229 1.48 -1.09 4.41
N LEU A 230 2.02 -2.30 4.18
CA LEU A 230 3.46 -2.58 4.35
C LEU A 230 4.31 -1.70 3.42
N LEU A 231 3.93 -1.59 2.14
CA LEU A 231 4.68 -0.80 1.15
C LEU A 231 4.63 0.70 1.46
N ILE A 232 3.43 1.26 1.69
CA ILE A 232 3.30 2.68 2.01
C ILE A 232 3.99 2.99 3.34
N GLY A 233 3.94 2.09 4.32
CA GLY A 233 4.60 2.26 5.60
C GLY A 233 6.12 2.38 5.54
N GLN A 234 6.76 1.92 4.45
CA GLN A 234 8.18 2.15 4.18
C GLN A 234 8.48 3.54 3.57
N GLY A 235 7.47 4.39 3.42
CA GLY A 235 7.59 5.68 2.74
C GLY A 235 7.51 5.59 1.21
N LEU A 236 7.22 4.41 0.65
CA LEU A 236 7.05 4.24 -0.79
C LEU A 236 5.70 4.75 -1.27
N ILE A 237 5.67 5.28 -2.50
CA ILE A 237 4.43 5.70 -3.15
C ILE A 237 3.99 4.61 -4.11
N LEU A 238 2.89 3.90 -3.80
CA LEU A 238 2.30 2.94 -4.75
C LEU A 238 1.95 3.65 -6.05
N SER A 239 2.40 3.12 -7.18
CA SER A 239 2.13 3.68 -8.51
C SER A 239 1.12 2.84 -9.30
N ASP A 240 1.17 1.52 -9.13
CA ASP A 240 0.26 0.57 -9.76
C ASP A 240 -0.16 -0.49 -8.74
N ASP A 241 -1.44 -0.87 -8.77
CA ASP A 241 -2.00 -2.00 -8.01
C ASP A 241 -3.04 -2.65 -8.93
N VAL A 242 -2.59 -3.61 -9.74
CA VAL A 242 -3.35 -4.22 -10.84
C VAL A 242 -3.34 -5.74 -10.74
N PRO A 243 -4.36 -6.44 -11.26
CA PRO A 243 -4.32 -7.89 -11.28
C PRO A 243 -3.30 -8.36 -12.33
N LEU A 244 -2.55 -9.42 -12.01
CA LEU A 244 -1.59 -10.00 -12.95
C LEU A 244 -2.31 -10.60 -14.16
N VAL A 245 -1.73 -10.40 -15.34
CA VAL A 245 -2.15 -11.08 -16.56
C VAL A 245 -1.11 -12.14 -16.90
N ARG A 246 -1.45 -13.42 -16.68
CA ARG A 246 -0.58 -14.54 -17.04
C ARG A 246 -0.84 -14.93 -18.49
N SER A 247 0.24 -15.18 -19.24
CA SER A 247 0.18 -15.78 -20.56
C SER A 247 0.67 -17.22 -20.48
N PHE A 248 -0.18 -18.17 -20.82
CA PHE A 248 0.16 -19.61 -20.90
C PHE A 248 -0.51 -20.24 -22.12
N SER A 249 -0.06 -21.43 -22.53
CA SER A 249 -0.74 -22.20 -23.57
C SER A 249 -2.19 -22.49 -23.18
N ALA A 250 -3.08 -22.59 -24.18
CA ALA A 250 -4.47 -22.97 -23.94
C ALA A 250 -4.59 -24.32 -23.20
N ARG A 251 -3.64 -25.24 -23.43
CA ARG A 251 -3.56 -26.52 -22.74
C ARG A 251 -3.30 -26.33 -21.24
N TYR A 252 -2.30 -25.53 -20.88
CA TYR A 252 -1.95 -25.25 -19.48
C TYR A 252 -3.14 -24.65 -18.71
N TRP A 253 -3.84 -23.68 -19.30
CA TRP A 253 -5.04 -23.11 -18.69
C TRP A 253 -6.10 -24.17 -18.41
N VAL A 254 -6.37 -25.04 -19.36
CA VAL A 254 -7.39 -26.09 -19.20
C VAL A 254 -6.96 -27.14 -18.19
N GLU A 255 -5.67 -27.50 -18.13
CA GLU A 255 -5.13 -28.41 -17.10
C GLU A 255 -5.26 -27.79 -15.69
N GLY A 256 -4.95 -26.50 -15.54
CA GLY A 256 -5.16 -25.76 -14.29
C GLY A 256 -6.63 -25.73 -13.86
N PHE A 257 -7.55 -25.39 -14.77
CA PHE A 257 -9.00 -25.42 -14.48
C PHE A 257 -9.53 -26.82 -14.19
N ALA A 258 -8.98 -27.86 -14.83
CA ALA A 258 -9.36 -29.24 -14.53
C ALA A 258 -9.01 -29.61 -13.07
N GLY A 259 -7.91 -29.08 -12.52
CA GLY A 259 -7.57 -29.22 -11.11
C GLY A 259 -8.64 -28.65 -10.16
N ILE A 260 -9.37 -27.63 -10.60
CA ILE A 260 -10.45 -26.96 -9.84
C ILE A 260 -11.81 -27.66 -10.06
N ALA A 261 -12.05 -28.23 -11.24
CA ALA A 261 -13.34 -28.79 -11.67
C ALA A 261 -13.75 -30.11 -10.98
N GLY A 262 -12.91 -30.68 -10.12
CA GLY A 262 -13.23 -31.86 -9.32
C GLY A 262 -13.65 -33.06 -10.20
N PRO A 263 -14.85 -33.65 -10.02
CA PRO A 263 -15.30 -34.82 -10.80
C PRO A 263 -15.36 -34.61 -12.32
N ALA A 264 -15.48 -33.36 -12.78
CA ALA A 264 -15.53 -33.03 -14.20
C ALA A 264 -14.14 -32.91 -14.85
N ALA A 265 -13.05 -33.07 -14.07
CA ALA A 265 -11.69 -32.85 -14.52
C ALA A 265 -11.31 -33.69 -15.75
N ASP A 266 -11.75 -34.94 -15.83
CA ASP A 266 -11.44 -35.82 -16.97
C ASP A 266 -12.15 -35.41 -18.26
N ALA A 267 -13.36 -34.85 -18.15
CA ALA A 267 -14.07 -34.30 -19.30
C ALA A 267 -13.36 -33.04 -19.82
N VAL A 268 -12.92 -32.17 -18.90
CA VAL A 268 -12.16 -30.94 -19.20
C VAL A 268 -10.82 -31.28 -19.85
N ARG A 269 -10.05 -32.23 -19.30
CA ARG A 269 -8.78 -32.71 -19.87
C ARG A 269 -8.94 -33.30 -21.28
N ARG A 270 -9.98 -34.10 -21.52
CA ARG A 270 -10.25 -34.67 -22.86
C ARG A 270 -10.63 -33.62 -23.89
N ALA A 271 -11.32 -32.56 -23.48
CA ALA A 271 -11.59 -31.41 -24.34
C ALA A 271 -10.29 -30.62 -24.62
N ALA A 272 -9.41 -30.48 -23.63
CA ALA A 272 -8.11 -29.81 -23.73
C ALA A 272 -7.20 -30.43 -24.79
N ALA A 273 -7.13 -31.76 -24.83
CA ALA A 273 -6.26 -32.51 -25.75
C ALA A 273 -6.58 -32.27 -27.24
N LYS A 274 -7.74 -31.66 -27.54
CA LYS A 274 -8.17 -31.30 -28.90
C LYS A 274 -7.85 -29.84 -29.26
N LEU A 275 -7.34 -29.03 -28.34
CA LEU A 275 -6.97 -27.64 -28.60
C LEU A 275 -5.57 -27.55 -29.23
N PRO A 276 -5.35 -26.66 -30.20
CA PRO A 276 -4.04 -26.49 -30.82
C PRO A 276 -3.03 -25.94 -29.79
N PRO A 277 -1.85 -26.57 -29.64
CA PRO A 277 -0.88 -26.24 -28.59
C PRO A 277 -0.20 -24.86 -28.75
N GLN A 278 -0.29 -24.25 -29.94
CA GLN A 278 0.50 -23.06 -30.28
C GLN A 278 -0.15 -21.71 -29.90
N ARG A 279 -1.38 -21.70 -29.36
CA ARG A 279 -2.05 -20.46 -28.94
C ARG A 279 -1.81 -20.20 -27.46
N SER A 280 -1.05 -19.15 -27.16
CA SER A 280 -0.97 -18.55 -25.82
C SER A 280 -2.20 -17.69 -25.56
N LEU A 281 -2.80 -17.86 -24.38
CA LEU A 281 -3.92 -17.05 -23.90
C LEU A 281 -3.44 -16.21 -22.72
N ALA A 282 -3.65 -14.91 -22.81
CA ALA A 282 -3.40 -13.95 -21.73
C ALA A 282 -4.69 -13.80 -20.92
N LEU A 283 -4.70 -14.29 -19.68
CA LEU A 283 -5.86 -14.23 -18.79
C LEU A 283 -5.45 -13.71 -17.41
N SER A 284 -6.39 -13.02 -16.75
CA SER A 284 -6.27 -12.68 -15.34
C SER A 284 -7.44 -13.28 -14.58
N LEU A 285 -7.15 -14.01 -13.52
CA LEU A 285 -8.16 -14.52 -12.59
C LEU A 285 -8.39 -13.57 -11.40
N GLY A 286 -7.68 -12.44 -11.36
CA GLY A 286 -7.83 -11.40 -10.34
C GLY A 286 -7.35 -11.78 -8.94
N ASP A 287 -6.64 -12.90 -8.81
CA ASP A 287 -6.16 -13.50 -7.57
C ASP A 287 -4.66 -13.50 -7.41
N GLU A 288 -3.94 -12.93 -8.37
CA GLU A 288 -2.55 -12.51 -8.26
C GLU A 288 -2.50 -11.00 -8.50
N ARG A 289 -1.67 -10.30 -7.72
CA ARG A 289 -1.56 -8.84 -7.77
C ARG A 289 -0.16 -8.44 -8.15
N VAL A 290 -0.08 -7.42 -8.99
CA VAL A 290 1.14 -6.68 -9.27
C VAL A 290 1.04 -5.34 -8.55
N MET A 291 2.00 -5.08 -7.67
CA MET A 291 2.14 -3.80 -6.99
C MET A 291 3.49 -3.17 -7.36
N LEU A 292 3.44 -1.99 -7.95
CA LEU A 292 4.62 -1.16 -8.13
C LEU A 292 4.59 -0.04 -7.08
N ALA A 293 5.73 0.19 -6.45
CA ALA A 293 5.92 1.24 -5.46
C ALA A 293 7.22 1.99 -5.77
N VAL A 294 7.18 3.32 -5.72
CA VAL A 294 8.31 4.18 -6.12
C VAL A 294 8.92 4.86 -4.89
N ASN A 295 10.25 4.87 -4.84
CA ASN A 295 11.04 5.54 -3.80
C ASN A 295 11.23 7.04 -4.12
N GLU A 296 10.11 7.78 -4.23
CA GLU A 296 10.14 9.22 -4.50
C GLU A 296 10.76 10.00 -3.33
N GLN A 297 11.60 10.98 -3.66
CA GLN A 297 12.26 11.80 -2.67
C GLN A 297 11.52 13.12 -2.47
N VAL A 298 11.54 13.61 -1.23
CA VAL A 298 11.09 14.96 -0.91
C VAL A 298 12.07 15.95 -1.55
N ARG A 299 11.51 16.91 -2.28
CA ARG A 299 12.27 18.03 -2.85
C ARG A 299 12.27 19.18 -1.86
N GLU A 300 13.46 19.65 -1.54
CA GLU A 300 13.67 20.77 -0.64
C GLU A 300 13.60 22.11 -1.40
N PRO A 301 12.97 23.15 -0.82
CA PRO A 301 13.01 24.50 -1.37
C PRO A 301 14.38 25.16 -1.11
N GLU A 302 14.70 26.24 -1.83
CA GLU A 302 15.92 27.04 -1.57
C GLU A 302 15.90 27.68 -0.18
N SER A 303 14.73 28.13 0.26
CA SER A 303 14.48 28.66 1.60
C SER A 303 13.19 28.08 2.15
N ARG A 304 13.25 27.45 3.32
CA ARG A 304 12.07 26.86 3.97
C ARG A 304 11.13 27.96 4.50
N LEU A 305 9.82 27.69 4.39
CA LEU A 305 8.75 28.58 4.87
C LEU A 305 8.76 28.71 6.39
N ALA A 306 8.88 27.60 7.10
CA ALA A 306 9.02 27.57 8.56
C ALA A 306 10.47 27.43 9.00
N ARG A 307 10.72 27.92 10.22
CA ARG A 307 11.94 27.65 10.99
C ARG A 307 11.57 26.70 12.12
N GLU A 308 12.54 25.93 12.61
CA GLU A 308 12.34 25.10 13.80
C GLU A 308 11.85 25.98 14.97
N ARG A 309 10.71 25.61 15.54
CA ARG A 309 10.03 26.37 16.59
C ARG A 309 10.73 26.22 17.94
N GLY A 310 11.60 25.20 18.08
CA GLY A 310 12.32 24.87 19.31
C GLY A 310 11.43 24.36 20.43
N GLY A 311 10.17 24.03 20.13
CA GLY A 311 9.22 23.44 21.07
C GLY A 311 9.51 21.95 21.32
N PRO A 312 8.97 21.38 22.41
CA PRO A 312 9.14 19.97 22.72
C PRO A 312 8.45 19.05 21.69
N ASP A 313 7.33 19.49 21.11
CA ASP A 313 6.56 18.75 20.11
C ASP A 313 6.84 19.25 18.69
N GLN A 314 7.07 18.32 17.76
CA GLN A 314 7.24 18.56 16.34
C GLN A 314 5.87 18.66 15.64
N VAL A 315 5.58 19.83 15.05
CA VAL A 315 4.31 20.11 14.38
C VAL A 315 4.53 20.23 12.87
N HIS A 316 3.92 19.34 12.10
CA HIS A 316 4.03 19.36 10.63
C HIS A 316 2.71 19.77 9.98
N VAL A 317 2.78 20.80 9.13
CA VAL A 317 1.69 21.16 8.23
C VAL A 317 1.80 20.32 6.96
N VAL A 318 0.71 19.69 6.55
CA VAL A 318 0.65 18.91 5.31
C VAL A 318 -0.44 19.43 4.38
N LEU A 319 -0.11 19.50 3.08
CA LEU A 319 -0.98 20.04 2.05
C LEU A 319 -1.18 19.03 0.92
N PRO A 320 -2.33 18.31 0.87
CA PRO A 320 -2.68 17.57 -0.33
C PRO A 320 -3.01 18.54 -1.46
N ALA A 321 -2.33 18.40 -2.59
CA ALA A 321 -2.46 19.30 -3.73
C ALA A 321 -2.75 18.56 -5.04
N TYR A 322 -3.62 19.17 -5.86
CA TYR A 322 -3.84 18.81 -7.25
C TYR A 322 -4.36 20.04 -8.00
N HIS A 323 -3.59 20.55 -8.96
CA HIS A 323 -3.87 21.79 -9.70
C HIS A 323 -4.10 23.02 -8.81
N ALA A 324 -3.17 23.25 -7.87
CA ALA A 324 -3.26 24.29 -6.85
C ALA A 324 -2.35 25.50 -7.11
N ALA A 325 -1.73 25.62 -8.29
CA ALA A 325 -0.74 26.66 -8.59
C ALA A 325 -1.26 28.10 -8.31
N ARG A 326 -2.56 28.33 -8.44
CA ARG A 326 -3.19 29.66 -8.26
C ARG A 326 -3.43 30.05 -6.81
N THR A 327 -3.32 29.11 -5.87
CA THR A 327 -3.75 29.29 -4.48
C THR A 327 -2.63 29.05 -3.47
N VAL A 328 -1.57 28.32 -3.85
CA VAL A 328 -0.45 27.97 -2.96
C VAL A 328 0.22 29.21 -2.34
N GLU A 329 0.51 30.25 -3.13
CA GLU A 329 1.10 31.51 -2.64
C GLU A 329 0.25 32.16 -1.53
N ARG A 330 -1.08 32.18 -1.72
CA ARG A 330 -2.00 32.73 -0.72
C ARG A 330 -2.07 31.86 0.53
N VAL A 331 -1.99 30.54 0.39
CA VAL A 331 -1.92 29.63 1.54
C VAL A 331 -0.62 29.86 2.31
N ALA A 332 0.52 30.00 1.63
CA ALA A 332 1.82 30.29 2.24
C ALA A 332 1.79 31.59 3.05
N ALA A 333 1.23 32.66 2.47
CA ALA A 333 1.13 33.97 3.11
C ALA A 333 0.23 33.97 4.37
N ASP A 334 -0.81 33.14 4.40
CA ASP A 334 -1.74 33.05 5.52
C ASP A 334 -1.27 32.09 6.64
N LEU A 335 -0.25 31.26 6.39
CA LEU A 335 0.24 30.29 7.38
C LEU A 335 0.96 31.00 8.55
N PRO A 336 0.63 30.69 9.81
CA PRO A 336 1.31 31.24 10.97
C PRO A 336 2.64 30.50 11.18
N ILE A 337 3.70 30.95 10.51
CA ILE A 337 5.02 30.29 10.45
C ILE A 337 5.64 29.96 11.82
N GLU A 338 5.23 30.64 12.89
CA GLU A 338 5.68 30.39 14.26
C GLU A 338 4.93 29.24 14.96
N SER A 339 4.01 28.57 14.27
CA SER A 339 3.13 27.52 14.84
C SER A 339 3.45 26.10 14.38
N PHE A 340 4.41 25.94 13.48
CA PHE A 340 4.80 24.65 12.92
C PHE A 340 6.29 24.63 12.56
N ASP A 341 6.87 23.43 12.51
CA ASP A 341 8.30 23.22 12.26
C ASP A 341 8.58 22.91 10.79
N ARG A 342 7.64 22.24 10.12
CA ARG A 342 7.76 21.83 8.71
C ARG A 342 6.45 21.98 7.95
N ALA A 343 6.55 22.26 6.65
CA ALA A 343 5.41 22.33 5.76
C ALA A 343 5.67 21.52 4.48
N LEU A 344 4.91 20.45 4.32
CA LEU A 344 5.02 19.52 3.20
C LEU A 344 3.80 19.60 2.31
N LEU A 345 4.00 19.95 1.04
CA LEU A 345 3.01 19.80 -0.01
C LEU A 345 3.19 18.45 -0.72
N VAL A 346 2.11 17.66 -0.79
CA VAL A 346 2.10 16.41 -1.56
C VAL A 346 1.29 16.64 -2.84
N ASP A 347 1.99 16.64 -3.97
CA ASP A 347 1.40 16.85 -5.29
C ASP A 347 0.91 15.53 -5.91
N ASP A 348 -0.38 15.43 -6.23
CA ASP A 348 -0.99 14.24 -6.84
C ASP A 348 -0.82 14.19 -8.37
N ALA A 349 0.40 14.43 -8.83
CA ALA A 349 0.79 14.54 -10.24
C ALA A 349 0.04 15.65 -11.00
N SER A 350 0.10 16.87 -10.49
CA SER A 350 -0.47 18.05 -11.16
C SER A 350 0.14 18.26 -12.54
N GLY A 351 -0.69 18.74 -13.48
CA GLY A 351 -0.28 19.15 -14.82
C GLY A 351 0.01 20.64 -14.98
N ASP A 352 -0.06 21.42 -13.90
CA ASP A 352 0.24 22.85 -13.84
C ASP A 352 1.50 23.13 -12.99
N ASP A 353 1.80 24.41 -12.74
CA ASP A 353 3.00 24.86 -12.02
C ASP A 353 2.94 24.67 -10.49
N THR A 354 2.03 23.84 -9.97
CA THR A 354 1.82 23.66 -8.51
C THR A 354 3.12 23.35 -7.77
N VAL A 355 3.93 22.43 -8.29
CA VAL A 355 5.21 22.03 -7.68
C VAL A 355 6.21 23.17 -7.69
N THR A 356 6.31 23.91 -8.79
CA THR A 356 7.26 25.03 -8.95
C THR A 356 6.91 26.16 -7.98
N VAL A 357 5.62 26.54 -7.91
CA VAL A 357 5.14 27.58 -6.99
C VAL A 357 5.35 27.14 -5.55
N ALA A 358 5.02 25.88 -5.20
CA ALA A 358 5.22 25.38 -3.84
C ALA A 358 6.68 25.46 -3.36
N LEU A 359 7.64 25.07 -4.21
CA LEU A 359 9.06 25.18 -3.87
C LEU A 359 9.51 26.64 -3.73
N ALA A 360 9.00 27.55 -4.57
CA ALA A 360 9.33 28.98 -4.49
C ALA A 360 8.79 29.62 -3.20
N GLU A 361 7.62 29.18 -2.74
CA GLU A 361 6.99 29.62 -1.48
C GLU A 361 7.57 28.92 -0.23
N GLY A 362 8.60 28.08 -0.40
CA GLY A 362 9.30 27.46 0.71
C GLY A 362 8.66 26.19 1.28
N PHE A 363 7.73 25.56 0.56
CA PHE A 363 7.24 24.22 0.90
C PHE A 363 8.22 23.14 0.48
N GLU A 364 8.36 22.12 1.32
CA GLU A 364 8.88 20.83 0.90
C GLU A 364 7.86 20.17 -0.03
N VAL A 365 8.31 19.47 -1.09
CA VAL A 365 7.38 18.87 -2.06
C VAL A 365 7.66 17.39 -2.28
N LEU A 366 6.65 16.56 -2.06
CA LEU A 366 6.63 15.16 -2.49
C LEU A 366 5.65 15.01 -3.66
N ARG A 367 6.11 14.47 -4.80
CA ARG A 367 5.26 14.31 -5.99
C ARG A 367 4.92 12.85 -6.23
N HIS A 368 3.63 12.56 -6.43
CA HIS A 368 3.20 11.25 -6.87
C HIS A 368 3.56 10.99 -8.34
N PRO A 369 3.87 9.73 -8.73
CA PRO A 369 4.18 9.37 -10.11
C PRO A 369 2.94 9.34 -11.03
N ALA A 370 1.74 9.37 -10.46
CA ALA A 370 0.45 9.48 -11.15
C ALA A 370 -0.60 9.98 -10.15
N ASN A 371 -1.73 10.51 -10.65
CA ASN A 371 -2.85 10.87 -9.78
C ASN A 371 -3.45 9.62 -9.13
N ARG A 372 -3.51 9.60 -7.80
CA ARG A 372 -3.98 8.48 -6.99
C ARG A 372 -5.26 8.77 -6.25
N GLY A 373 -5.70 10.02 -6.24
CA GLY A 373 -6.91 10.46 -5.55
C GLY A 373 -6.64 10.99 -4.15
N TYR A 374 -7.66 11.67 -3.64
CA TYR A 374 -7.60 12.45 -2.40
C TYR A 374 -7.18 11.64 -1.17
N GLY A 375 -7.72 10.43 -0.99
CA GLY A 375 -7.36 9.56 0.14
C GLY A 375 -5.95 8.99 0.03
N ALA A 376 -5.45 8.72 -1.19
CA ALA A 376 -4.07 8.30 -1.37
C ALA A 376 -3.08 9.42 -1.05
N ASN A 377 -3.39 10.65 -1.46
CA ASN A 377 -2.60 11.83 -1.15
C ASN A 377 -2.53 12.07 0.37
N GLN A 378 -3.67 12.05 1.07
CA GLN A 378 -3.71 12.16 2.54
C GLN A 378 -2.85 11.09 3.24
N LYS A 379 -2.86 9.84 2.75
CA LYS A 379 -2.00 8.79 3.31
C LYS A 379 -0.52 9.15 3.17
N SER A 380 -0.10 9.63 2.00
CA SER A 380 1.29 10.07 1.78
C SER A 380 1.66 11.23 2.70
N CYS A 381 0.78 12.24 2.85
CA CYS A 381 0.96 13.35 3.79
C CYS A 381 1.24 12.85 5.22
N TYR A 382 0.33 12.04 5.77
CA TYR A 382 0.43 11.58 7.15
C TYR A 382 1.61 10.64 7.35
N THR A 383 1.83 9.72 6.41
CA THR A 383 2.96 8.79 6.47
C THR A 383 4.29 9.54 6.46
N ARG A 384 4.47 10.48 5.54
CA ARG A 384 5.72 11.25 5.44
C ARG A 384 5.94 12.08 6.70
N ALA A 385 4.93 12.79 7.18
CA ALA A 385 5.02 13.56 8.41
C ALA A 385 5.43 12.69 9.63
N MET A 386 4.86 11.49 9.76
CA MET A 386 5.21 10.56 10.84
C MET A 386 6.63 9.99 10.72
N LEU A 387 7.06 9.60 9.50
CA LEU A 387 8.42 9.12 9.23
C LEU A 387 9.47 10.23 9.42
N ASP A 388 9.06 11.48 9.28
CA ASP A 388 9.84 12.70 9.53
C ASP A 388 9.87 13.13 11.00
N GLY A 389 9.19 12.40 11.91
CA GLY A 389 9.25 12.69 13.34
C GLY A 389 8.18 13.64 13.87
N ALA A 390 7.08 13.86 13.15
CA ALA A 390 5.97 14.67 13.69
C ALA A 390 5.35 14.03 14.96
N ASP A 391 5.02 14.88 15.92
CA ASP A 391 4.15 14.57 17.06
C ASP A 391 2.70 15.01 16.76
N VAL A 392 2.56 16.09 15.99
CA VAL A 392 1.27 16.63 15.54
C VAL A 392 1.30 16.87 14.04
N VAL A 393 0.26 16.44 13.33
CA VAL A 393 0.09 16.69 11.90
C VAL A 393 -1.20 17.47 11.69
N VAL A 394 -1.12 18.62 11.01
CA VAL A 394 -2.28 19.43 10.64
C VAL A 394 -2.41 19.50 9.13
N MET A 395 -3.59 19.16 8.62
CA MET A 395 -3.86 19.19 7.19
C MET A 395 -4.51 20.50 6.78
N VAL A 396 -3.87 21.23 5.88
CA VAL A 396 -4.40 22.45 5.25
C VAL A 396 -4.58 22.18 3.76
N HIS A 397 -5.75 22.48 3.19
CA HIS A 397 -5.96 22.27 1.76
C HIS A 397 -5.21 23.34 0.94
N ALA A 398 -4.50 22.90 -0.10
CA ALA A 398 -3.75 23.79 -0.98
C ALA A 398 -4.64 24.72 -1.85
N ASP A 399 -5.96 24.48 -1.90
CA ASP A 399 -6.93 25.26 -2.68
C ASP A 399 -7.49 26.49 -1.92
N HIS A 400 -6.99 26.75 -0.71
CA HIS A 400 -7.41 27.87 0.15
C HIS A 400 -8.91 27.83 0.54
N GLN A 401 -9.55 26.66 0.47
CA GLN A 401 -10.91 26.47 1.00
C GLN A 401 -10.97 26.61 2.53
N TYR A 402 -9.87 26.30 3.21
CA TYR A 402 -9.72 26.45 4.66
C TYR A 402 -8.79 27.59 5.01
N ASP A 403 -9.03 28.20 6.17
CA ASP A 403 -8.25 29.32 6.67
C ASP A 403 -6.94 28.83 7.29
N ALA A 404 -5.83 29.01 6.58
CA ALA A 404 -4.51 28.58 7.04
C ALA A 404 -4.05 29.30 8.31
N ALA A 405 -4.59 30.50 8.58
CA ALA A 405 -4.29 31.25 9.79
C ALA A 405 -4.69 30.53 11.08
N LEU A 406 -5.65 29.58 11.00
CA LEU A 406 -6.15 28.83 12.16
C LEU A 406 -5.26 27.65 12.57
N VAL A 407 -4.10 27.43 11.92
CA VAL A 407 -3.21 26.33 12.25
C VAL A 407 -2.82 26.35 13.73
N THR A 408 -2.53 27.53 14.30
CA THR A 408 -2.19 27.68 15.73
C THR A 408 -3.28 27.12 16.63
N GLU A 409 -4.54 27.47 16.39
CA GLU A 409 -5.70 27.01 17.14
C GLU A 409 -5.97 25.51 16.92
N MET A 410 -5.75 25.01 15.70
CA MET A 410 -5.96 23.60 15.36
C MET A 410 -4.99 22.66 16.08
N VAL A 411 -3.73 23.06 16.28
CA VAL A 411 -2.72 22.19 16.91
C VAL A 411 -2.66 22.32 18.42
N ARG A 412 -3.04 23.50 18.97
CA ARG A 412 -2.92 23.79 20.40
C ARG A 412 -3.59 22.75 21.32
N PRO A 413 -4.85 22.31 21.10
CA PRO A 413 -5.46 21.29 21.97
C PRO A 413 -4.73 19.94 21.98
N ILE A 414 -4.01 19.61 20.91
CA ILE A 414 -3.24 18.37 20.83
C ILE A 414 -1.94 18.51 21.62
N ILE A 415 -1.23 19.64 21.44
CA ILE A 415 0.00 19.98 22.18
C ILE A 415 -0.28 20.06 23.68
N GLU A 416 -1.41 20.65 24.08
CA GLU A 416 -1.82 20.76 25.49
C GLU A 416 -2.30 19.41 26.06
N GLY A 417 -2.44 18.38 25.23
CA GLY A 417 -2.85 17.04 25.63
C GLY A 417 -4.35 16.89 25.87
N ASP A 418 -5.17 17.86 25.44
CA ASP A 418 -6.63 17.86 25.58
C ASP A 418 -7.35 17.08 24.47
N ALA A 419 -6.73 16.94 23.30
CA ALA A 419 -7.31 16.29 22.14
C ALA A 419 -6.34 15.31 21.47
N ASP A 420 -6.89 14.23 20.91
CA ASP A 420 -6.16 13.35 20.01
C ASP A 420 -6.39 13.79 18.55
N VAL A 421 -7.55 14.41 18.28
CA VAL A 421 -7.99 14.93 16.99
C VAL A 421 -8.66 16.29 17.18
N VAL A 422 -8.31 17.25 16.34
CA VAL A 422 -9.01 18.53 16.24
C VAL A 422 -9.60 18.66 14.85
N MET A 423 -10.86 19.07 14.75
CA MET A 423 -11.54 19.25 13.47
C MET A 423 -12.20 20.62 13.38
N GLY A 424 -11.99 21.29 12.25
CA GLY A 424 -12.65 22.55 11.96
C GLY A 424 -14.04 22.30 11.41
N SER A 425 -15.07 22.84 12.05
CA SER A 425 -16.47 22.71 11.62
C SER A 425 -17.05 23.99 11.07
N ARG A 426 -17.65 23.89 9.88
CA ARG A 426 -18.39 24.96 9.22
C ARG A 426 -19.83 25.08 9.75
N LEU A 427 -20.30 24.04 10.44
CA LEU A 427 -21.68 23.92 10.92
C LEU A 427 -21.84 24.21 12.42
N LEU A 428 -20.74 24.34 13.17
CA LEU A 428 -20.77 24.61 14.61
C LEU A 428 -21.48 25.92 14.95
N GLU A 429 -21.20 26.99 14.19
CA GLU A 429 -21.92 28.28 14.30
C GLU A 429 -23.02 28.46 13.24
N ASP A 430 -23.23 27.46 12.38
CA ASP A 430 -24.21 27.45 11.27
C ASP A 430 -24.13 28.66 10.30
N ARG A 431 -22.93 29.23 10.12
CA ARG A 431 -22.69 30.33 9.17
C ARG A 431 -22.35 29.87 7.75
N ALA A 432 -22.46 28.56 7.47
CA ALA A 432 -22.03 27.95 6.21
C ALA A 432 -22.74 28.53 4.97
N ILE A 433 -24.05 28.80 5.04
CA ILE A 433 -24.80 29.42 3.94
C ILE A 433 -24.32 30.87 3.70
N ALA A 434 -24.05 31.62 4.77
CA ALA A 434 -23.55 32.98 4.68
C ALA A 434 -22.14 33.04 4.05
N GLY A 435 -21.32 32.02 4.28
CA GLY A 435 -20.01 31.83 3.62
C GLY A 435 -20.07 31.24 2.20
N GLY A 436 -21.25 31.17 1.58
CA GLY A 436 -21.42 30.81 0.16
C GLY A 436 -21.68 29.33 -0.12
N MET A 437 -21.91 28.48 0.90
CA MET A 437 -22.25 27.07 0.67
C MET A 437 -23.60 26.94 -0.07
N PRO A 438 -23.68 26.20 -1.20
CA PRO A 438 -24.94 25.92 -1.86
C PRO A 438 -25.93 25.22 -0.94
N ARG A 439 -27.20 25.68 -0.91
CA ARG A 439 -28.24 25.14 0.01
C ARG A 439 -28.39 23.63 -0.06
N TRP A 440 -28.32 23.04 -1.25
CA TRP A 440 -28.43 21.58 -1.41
C TRP A 440 -27.25 20.82 -0.78
N LYS A 441 -26.03 21.40 -0.78
CA LYS A 441 -24.86 20.84 -0.09
C LYS A 441 -25.03 20.95 1.42
N TRP A 442 -25.52 22.09 1.90
CA TRP A 442 -25.81 22.29 3.32
C TRP A 442 -26.86 21.29 3.84
N ILE A 443 -27.97 21.10 3.09
CA ILE A 443 -29.00 20.10 3.45
C ILE A 443 -28.40 18.70 3.46
N GLY A 444 -27.64 18.34 2.42
CA GLY A 444 -26.99 17.03 2.33
C GLY A 444 -26.02 16.78 3.48
N ASN A 445 -25.18 17.77 3.82
CA ASN A 445 -24.22 17.71 4.91
C ASN A 445 -24.92 17.50 6.25
N ARG A 446 -25.97 18.26 6.56
CA ARG A 446 -26.73 18.06 7.82
C ARG A 446 -27.45 16.72 7.88
N ALA A 447 -28.05 16.28 6.78
CA ALA A 447 -28.77 15.01 6.75
C ALA A 447 -27.82 13.81 6.94
N LEU A 448 -26.65 13.84 6.30
CA LEU A 448 -25.61 12.84 6.50
C LEU A 448 -25.04 12.93 7.91
N THR A 449 -24.66 14.11 8.39
CA THR A 449 -24.13 14.33 9.76
C THR A 449 -25.09 13.79 10.81
N TRP A 450 -26.39 14.03 10.66
CA TRP A 450 -27.40 13.45 11.55
C TRP A 450 -27.37 11.92 11.51
N THR A 451 -27.33 11.32 10.32
CA THR A 451 -27.29 9.87 10.13
C THR A 451 -26.01 9.26 10.71
N GLU A 452 -24.87 9.92 10.52
CA GLU A 452 -23.56 9.55 11.04
C GLU A 452 -23.54 9.62 12.57
N ASN A 453 -24.06 10.68 13.17
CA ASN A 453 -24.24 10.78 14.63
C ASN A 453 -25.12 9.66 15.19
N GLN A 454 -26.23 9.35 14.51
CA GLN A 454 -27.08 8.21 14.89
C GLN A 454 -26.33 6.89 14.77
N ALA A 455 -25.45 6.71 13.79
CA ALA A 455 -24.67 5.50 13.54
C ALA A 455 -23.44 5.37 14.48
N PHE A 456 -22.76 6.45 14.78
CA PHE A 456 -21.59 6.44 15.65
C PHE A 456 -21.92 6.66 17.13
N THR A 457 -23.18 7.02 17.44
CA THR A 457 -23.61 7.38 18.80
C THR A 457 -22.76 8.54 19.34
N LYS A 458 -22.64 9.58 18.51
CA LYS A 458 -21.89 10.81 18.75
C LYS A 458 -22.77 12.02 18.43
N ASP A 459 -22.25 13.20 18.71
CA ASP A 459 -22.91 14.49 18.57
C ASP A 459 -22.04 15.53 17.85
N PHE A 460 -21.12 15.06 16.99
CA PHE A 460 -20.27 15.96 16.21
C PHE A 460 -21.10 16.88 15.31
N SER A 461 -20.62 18.11 15.14
CA SER A 461 -21.31 19.12 14.35
C SER A 461 -21.16 18.92 12.83
N GLU A 462 -20.11 18.23 12.37
CA GLU A 462 -19.84 17.96 10.95
C GLU A 462 -18.93 16.73 10.74
N TYR A 463 -19.21 15.85 9.76
CA TYR A 463 -18.30 14.72 9.38
C TYR A 463 -17.61 14.92 8.03
N HIS A 464 -17.90 16.01 7.33
CA HIS A 464 -17.45 16.24 5.94
C HIS A 464 -16.40 17.35 5.83
N THR A 465 -15.76 17.69 6.94
CA THR A 465 -14.67 18.64 6.97
C THR A 465 -13.34 17.95 6.65
N GLY A 466 -12.55 18.63 5.81
CA GLY A 466 -11.17 18.27 5.53
C GLY A 466 -10.19 18.92 6.51
N TYR A 467 -10.57 19.99 7.22
CA TYR A 467 -9.62 20.68 8.08
C TYR A 467 -9.46 19.94 9.41
N ARG A 468 -8.37 19.17 9.54
CA ARG A 468 -8.15 18.27 10.67
C ARG A 468 -6.69 18.32 11.10
N ALA A 469 -6.49 18.25 12.41
CA ALA A 469 -5.21 17.97 13.03
C ALA A 469 -5.29 16.67 13.83
N PHE A 470 -4.20 15.93 13.86
CA PHE A 470 -4.09 14.63 14.54
C PHE A 470 -2.80 14.58 15.36
N SER A 471 -2.89 13.99 16.55
CA SER A 471 -1.70 13.43 17.21
C SER A 471 -1.19 12.25 16.38
N THR A 472 0.13 12.11 16.26
CA THR A 472 0.69 10.96 15.56
C THR A 472 0.48 9.67 16.34
N ASP A 473 0.33 9.72 17.67
CA ASP A 473 -0.08 8.58 18.49
C ASP A 473 -1.46 8.03 18.10
N PHE A 474 -2.44 8.90 17.84
CA PHE A 474 -3.72 8.47 17.30
C PHE A 474 -3.57 7.80 15.93
N LEU A 475 -2.82 8.42 15.01
CA LEU A 475 -2.58 7.88 13.67
C LEU A 475 -1.86 6.52 13.71
N ARG A 476 -0.85 6.34 14.58
CA ARG A 476 -0.17 5.05 14.83
C ARG A 476 -1.13 3.97 15.32
N SER A 477 -2.20 4.36 16.00
CA SER A 477 -3.15 3.39 16.51
C SER A 477 -4.06 2.82 15.41
N ILE A 478 -4.34 3.54 14.32
CA ILE A 478 -5.38 3.19 13.33
C ILE A 478 -4.80 2.74 11.98
N PRO A 479 -5.44 1.78 11.27
CA PRO A 479 -4.90 1.24 10.02
C PRO A 479 -5.28 2.12 8.82
N PHE A 480 -5.03 3.43 8.88
CA PHE A 480 -5.49 4.40 7.87
C PHE A 480 -4.90 4.13 6.47
N LEU A 481 -3.75 3.47 6.37
CA LEU A 481 -3.15 3.04 5.11
C LEU A 481 -4.04 2.04 4.33
N ARG A 482 -4.91 1.31 5.04
CA ARG A 482 -5.89 0.37 4.44
C ARG A 482 -7.15 1.04 3.91
N ASN A 483 -7.37 2.32 4.21
CA ASN A 483 -8.57 3.06 3.80
C ASN A 483 -8.63 3.20 2.26
N SER A 484 -9.68 3.79 1.74
CA SER A 484 -9.87 4.12 0.34
C SER A 484 -8.83 5.14 -0.13
N ASP A 485 -8.53 5.12 -1.43
CA ASP A 485 -7.72 6.16 -2.07
C ASP A 485 -8.60 7.36 -2.52
N GLY A 486 -9.93 7.25 -2.43
CA GLY A 486 -10.89 8.29 -2.80
C GLY A 486 -11.43 9.10 -1.62
N PHE A 487 -12.43 9.96 -1.88
CA PHE A 487 -13.02 10.88 -0.90
C PHE A 487 -13.66 10.21 0.33
N VAL A 488 -14.16 8.97 0.21
CA VAL A 488 -14.71 8.22 1.36
C VAL A 488 -13.65 7.91 2.44
N PHE A 489 -12.35 8.12 2.15
CA PHE A 489 -11.28 8.04 3.15
C PHE A 489 -11.62 8.78 4.45
N ASP A 490 -12.21 9.99 4.34
CA ASP A 490 -12.53 10.80 5.51
C ASP A 490 -13.54 10.10 6.43
N GLN A 491 -14.49 9.39 5.83
CA GLN A 491 -15.53 8.64 6.56
C GLN A 491 -14.97 7.38 7.21
N GLU A 492 -14.02 6.73 6.56
CA GLU A 492 -13.31 5.59 7.13
C GLU A 492 -12.41 6.03 8.29
N ILE A 493 -11.79 7.22 8.21
CA ILE A 493 -11.10 7.85 9.34
C ILE A 493 -12.06 8.13 10.50
N PHE A 494 -13.26 8.69 10.25
CA PHE A 494 -14.23 8.94 11.34
C PHE A 494 -14.67 7.64 12.04
N ALA A 495 -14.90 6.56 11.28
CA ALA A 495 -15.16 5.25 11.87
C ALA A 495 -14.01 4.78 12.78
N GLN A 496 -12.77 5.10 12.43
CA GLN A 496 -11.57 4.81 13.23
C GLN A 496 -11.44 5.71 14.46
N ILE A 497 -11.72 7.02 14.34
CA ILE A 497 -11.80 7.98 15.46
C ILE A 497 -12.76 7.47 16.52
N VAL A 498 -13.96 7.04 16.09
CA VAL A 498 -15.00 6.55 16.99
C VAL A 498 -14.63 5.19 17.59
N ASP A 499 -14.10 4.25 16.80
CA ASP A 499 -13.64 2.92 17.31
C ASP A 499 -12.55 3.06 18.38
N ARG A 500 -11.67 4.05 18.27
CA ARG A 500 -10.62 4.31 19.27
C ARG A 500 -11.03 5.22 20.41
N ASN A 501 -12.29 5.66 20.41
CA ASN A 501 -12.81 6.59 21.39
C ASN A 501 -11.88 7.80 21.58
N ALA A 502 -11.35 8.32 20.46
CA ALA A 502 -10.42 9.43 20.46
C ALA A 502 -11.09 10.68 21.05
N ARG A 503 -10.29 11.50 21.74
CA ARG A 503 -10.71 12.81 22.25
C ARG A 503 -10.73 13.79 21.08
N VAL A 504 -11.93 14.25 20.73
CA VAL A 504 -12.15 15.14 19.58
C VAL A 504 -12.53 16.53 20.10
N VAL A 505 -11.88 17.55 19.59
CA VAL A 505 -12.26 18.96 19.78
C VAL A 505 -12.71 19.56 18.45
N GLU A 506 -13.86 20.24 18.46
CA GLU A 506 -14.40 20.94 17.30
C GLU A 506 -14.13 22.44 17.40
N LEU A 507 -13.54 23.03 16.36
CA LEU A 507 -13.30 24.46 16.26
C LEU A 507 -14.21 25.08 15.19
N PRO A 508 -14.87 26.22 15.46
CA PRO A 508 -15.65 26.89 14.43
C PRO A 508 -14.71 27.47 13.36
N ILE A 509 -14.97 27.18 12.09
CA ILE A 509 -14.18 27.69 10.97
C ILE A 509 -15.05 28.45 9.96
N PRO A 510 -14.50 29.50 9.31
CA PRO A 510 -15.23 30.21 8.27
C PRO A 510 -15.43 29.31 7.05
N THR A 511 -16.55 29.52 6.35
CA THR A 511 -16.82 28.85 5.08
C THR A 511 -16.37 29.74 3.93
N ARG A 512 -15.45 29.26 3.08
CA ARG A 512 -14.96 29.97 1.90
C ARG A 512 -15.33 29.18 0.62
N TYR A 513 -16.45 29.52 -0.02
CA TYR A 513 -16.78 29.03 -1.37
C TYR A 513 -16.53 30.15 -2.39
N PHE A 514 -15.50 30.01 -3.23
CA PHE A 514 -15.19 30.91 -4.34
C PHE A 514 -14.97 30.11 -5.64
N LEU A 515 -14.98 30.78 -6.79
CA LEU A 515 -14.99 30.15 -8.13
C LEU A 515 -13.73 29.33 -8.40
N GLU A 516 -12.61 29.72 -7.82
CA GLU A 516 -11.29 29.09 -7.96
C GLU A 516 -11.10 27.90 -7.01
N ALA A 517 -11.97 27.72 -6.01
CA ALA A 517 -11.93 26.57 -5.11
C ALA A 517 -12.54 25.33 -5.79
N SER A 518 -11.93 24.16 -5.57
CA SER A 518 -12.43 22.90 -6.12
C SER A 518 -13.82 22.59 -5.57
N SER A 519 -14.83 22.51 -6.45
CA SER A 519 -16.20 22.19 -6.06
C SER A 519 -16.63 20.82 -6.61
N VAL A 520 -17.01 19.93 -5.70
CA VAL A 520 -17.52 18.60 -6.08
C VAL A 520 -18.86 18.73 -6.79
N SER A 521 -19.01 18.04 -7.93
CA SER A 521 -20.25 17.99 -8.72
C SER A 521 -21.38 17.28 -7.98
N PHE A 522 -22.64 17.51 -8.39
CA PHE A 522 -23.79 16.84 -7.77
C PHE A 522 -23.70 15.31 -7.83
N ARG A 523 -23.36 14.74 -9.00
CA ARG A 523 -23.23 13.28 -9.17
C ARG A 523 -22.14 12.69 -8.27
N ALA A 524 -21.00 13.38 -8.15
CA ALA A 524 -19.94 12.96 -7.26
C ALA A 524 -20.36 13.06 -5.78
N SER A 525 -21.13 14.09 -5.41
CA SER A 525 -21.68 14.23 -4.06
C SER A 525 -22.68 13.13 -3.71
N VAL A 526 -23.52 12.70 -4.65
CA VAL A 526 -24.46 11.57 -4.46
C VAL A 526 -23.70 10.26 -4.27
N ARG A 527 -22.69 9.99 -5.11
CA ARG A 527 -21.85 8.79 -4.95
C ARG A 527 -21.16 8.78 -3.59
N TYR A 528 -20.56 9.90 -3.19
CA TYR A 528 -19.95 10.05 -1.86
C TYR A 528 -20.95 9.74 -0.74
N GLY A 529 -22.16 10.30 -0.79
CA GLY A 529 -23.20 10.00 0.21
C GLY A 529 -23.55 8.50 0.29
N LEU A 530 -23.65 7.79 -0.83
CA LEU A 530 -23.89 6.33 -0.84
C LEU A 530 -22.71 5.53 -0.27
N GLU A 531 -21.49 5.97 -0.56
CA GLU A 531 -20.26 5.39 0.01
C GLU A 531 -20.20 5.60 1.53
N THR A 532 -20.56 6.80 2.02
CA THR A 532 -20.73 7.10 3.45
C THR A 532 -21.72 6.15 4.11
N LEU A 533 -22.92 5.98 3.55
CA LEU A 533 -23.91 5.04 4.09
C LEU A 533 -23.40 3.59 4.13
N THR A 534 -22.58 3.20 3.15
CA THR A 534 -21.94 1.87 3.13
C THR A 534 -20.92 1.72 4.26
N VAL A 535 -20.15 2.77 4.56
CA VAL A 535 -19.24 2.82 5.72
C VAL A 535 -20.01 2.66 7.02
N LEU A 536 -21.10 3.43 7.22
CA LEU A 536 -21.92 3.35 8.42
C LEU A 536 -22.55 1.97 8.62
N ALA A 537 -23.08 1.38 7.55
CA ALA A 537 -23.66 0.04 7.59
C ALA A 537 -22.59 -1.01 7.98
N ARG A 538 -21.39 -0.94 7.39
CA ARG A 538 -20.27 -1.83 7.73
C ARG A 538 -19.82 -1.64 9.17
N TYR A 539 -19.65 -0.40 9.62
CA TYR A 539 -19.30 -0.08 10.98
C TYR A 539 -20.28 -0.72 11.96
N ARG A 540 -21.59 -0.52 11.77
CA ARG A 540 -22.63 -1.09 12.64
C ARG A 540 -22.66 -2.61 12.69
N VAL A 541 -22.36 -3.27 11.58
CA VAL A 541 -22.28 -4.74 11.52
C VAL A 541 -21.06 -5.27 12.28
N ASP A 542 -19.94 -4.54 12.22
CA ASP A 542 -18.64 -5.04 12.63
C ASP A 542 -18.05 -4.41 13.91
N GLU A 543 -18.63 -3.34 14.47
CA GLU A 543 -18.13 -2.61 15.65
C GLU A 543 -17.87 -3.57 16.84
N LYS A 544 -18.74 -4.56 17.06
CA LYS A 544 -18.61 -5.54 18.16
C LYS A 544 -17.74 -6.74 17.80
N ARG A 545 -17.69 -7.11 16.52
CA ARG A 545 -17.03 -8.34 16.04
C ARG A 545 -15.62 -8.09 15.50
N ARG A 546 -15.26 -6.82 15.28
CA ARG A 546 -14.01 -6.34 14.68
C ARG A 546 -13.63 -7.11 13.40
N ARG A 547 -14.64 -7.48 12.59
CA ARG A 547 -14.39 -8.21 11.32
C ARG A 547 -13.97 -7.28 10.20
N TRP A 548 -14.33 -6.00 10.26
CA TRP A 548 -13.90 -5.02 9.29
C TRP A 548 -12.43 -4.65 9.50
N SER A 549 -11.59 -4.88 8.49
CA SER A 549 -10.13 -4.66 8.56
C SER A 549 -9.71 -3.24 8.96
N LEU A 550 -10.59 -2.26 8.80
CA LEU A 550 -10.32 -0.86 9.14
C LEU A 550 -10.51 -0.56 10.63
N LEU A 551 -11.18 -1.44 11.37
CA LEU A 551 -11.36 -1.37 12.83
C LEU A 551 -10.37 -2.30 13.55
N ARG A 552 -9.25 -2.65 12.93
CA ARG A 552 -8.27 -3.58 13.50
C ARG A 552 -6.96 -2.87 13.76
N ARG A 553 -5.97 -3.55 14.31
CA ARG A 553 -4.64 -2.97 14.48
C ARG A 553 -3.93 -2.82 13.12
N PRO A 554 -3.12 -1.77 12.95
CA PRO A 554 -2.19 -1.66 11.83
C PRO A 554 -1.26 -2.86 11.75
N ALA A 555 -0.82 -3.17 10.53
CA ALA A 555 0.27 -4.11 10.34
C ALA A 555 1.61 -3.41 10.53
N VAL A 556 1.75 -2.17 10.08
CA VAL A 556 3.00 -1.39 10.21
C VAL A 556 3.01 -0.59 11.49
N ASP A 557 4.21 -0.39 12.03
CA ASP A 557 4.46 0.62 13.05
C ASP A 557 5.23 1.77 12.40
N LEU A 558 4.59 2.95 12.33
CA LEU A 558 5.16 4.14 11.70
C LEU A 558 6.02 4.88 12.72
N GLN A 559 7.28 4.48 12.80
CA GLN A 559 8.30 5.09 13.64
C GLN A 559 9.11 6.14 12.83
N PRO A 560 9.60 7.21 13.49
CA PRO A 560 10.51 8.15 12.85
C PRO A 560 11.72 7.42 12.26
N SER A 561 12.18 7.86 11.08
CA SER A 561 13.39 7.30 10.50
C SER A 561 14.61 7.61 11.38
N ALA A 562 15.56 6.68 11.51
CA ALA A 562 16.78 6.90 12.32
C ALA A 562 17.62 8.10 11.85
N GLN A 563 17.35 8.66 10.67
CA GLN A 563 18.00 9.85 10.11
C GLN A 563 17.33 11.18 10.53
N SER A 564 16.16 11.13 11.18
CA SER A 564 15.39 12.31 11.62
C SER A 564 15.65 12.73 13.07
N ALA A 565 16.51 12.01 13.79
CA ALA A 565 16.95 12.47 15.11
C ALA A 565 17.76 13.76 14.92
N PRO A 566 17.40 14.88 15.56
CA PRO A 566 18.26 16.05 15.57
C PRO A 566 19.61 15.62 16.15
N ASN A 567 20.70 15.99 15.49
CA ASN A 567 22.05 15.90 16.05
C ASN A 567 22.09 16.81 17.30
N SER A 568 21.60 16.32 18.43
CA SER A 568 21.87 16.93 19.72
C SER A 568 23.30 16.54 20.09
N GLU A 569 24.27 17.32 19.61
CA GLU A 569 25.57 17.35 20.26
C GLU A 569 25.34 17.69 21.73
N PRO A 570 25.93 16.94 22.68
CA PRO A 570 25.87 17.32 24.08
C PRO A 570 26.62 18.65 24.22
N VAL A 571 25.89 19.71 24.57
CA VAL A 571 26.49 20.99 24.97
C VAL A 571 27.40 20.72 26.18
N PRO A 572 28.67 21.15 26.13
CA PRO A 572 29.70 20.82 27.12
C PRO A 572 29.42 21.33 28.54
#